data_AF-A0A7A6QYS7-F1
#
_entry.id   AF-A0A7A6QYS7-F1
#
_cell.length_a   1.000
_cell.length_b   1.000
_cell.length_c   1.000
_cell.angle_alpha   90.00
_cell.angle_beta   90.00
_cell.angle_gamma   90.00
#
_symmetry.space_group_name_H-M   'P 1'
#
loop_
_entity.id
_entity.type
_entity.pdbx_description
1 polymer ?
#
loop_
_entity_poly.entity_id
_entity_poly.type
_entity_poly.pdbx_seq_one_letter_code
_entity_poly.pdbx_strand_id
1 'polypeptide(L)'
;SPWPVSEAMADIVTTSLRIGARTDGAMDITIGPLVNLWGFGPEQQPVQIPSQEQIDAMKAKTGLQHLTVINQSHQQYLQKDLPDLYVDLSTVGEGYAADHLARLMEQEGISRYLVSVGGALNSRGMNGAGQPWRVAIQKPTDKENAVQAVVDINGHGISTSGSYRNYYELDGKRLSHVIDPQTGRPIEHNLVSVTVIAPTALEADAWDTGLMVLGPEKAKEVVRREGLAVYMITKEGDNFKAWMSPQFKSFLISEKN
;
A
#
# COMPACT_ATOMS: atom_id res chain seq x y z
N SER A 1 17.91 4.68 22.26
CA SER A 1 17.63 3.51 23.13
C SER A 1 16.50 2.70 22.55
N PRO A 2 16.47 1.37 22.75
CA PRO A 2 15.32 0.53 22.38
C PRO A 2 14.03 1.03 23.04
N TRP A 3 12.95 1.10 22.28
CA TRP A 3 11.62 1.52 22.70
C TRP A 3 10.67 0.33 22.68
N PRO A 4 10.09 -0.08 23.82
CA PRO A 4 9.27 -1.29 23.89
C PRO A 4 7.99 -1.13 23.07
N VAL A 5 7.63 -2.18 22.33
CA VAL A 5 6.42 -2.26 21.50
C VAL A 5 5.77 -3.65 21.59
N SER A 6 4.55 -3.78 21.07
CA SER A 6 3.89 -5.07 20.91
C SER A 6 4.51 -5.89 19.78
N GLU A 7 4.23 -7.20 19.77
CA GLU A 7 4.61 -8.09 18.66
C GLU A 7 4.03 -7.61 17.33
N ALA A 8 2.74 -7.24 17.31
CA ALA A 8 2.10 -6.69 16.12
C ALA A 8 2.84 -5.46 15.55
N MET A 9 3.24 -4.52 16.41
CA MET A 9 3.99 -3.33 15.96
C MET A 9 5.35 -3.71 15.38
N ALA A 10 6.07 -4.64 16.02
CA ALA A 10 7.35 -5.14 15.54
C ALA A 10 7.22 -5.84 14.18
N ASP A 11 6.17 -6.64 13.98
CA ASP A 11 5.90 -7.36 12.74
C ASP A 11 5.51 -6.42 11.59
N ILE A 12 4.64 -5.44 11.86
CA ILE A 12 4.24 -4.40 10.87
C ILE A 12 5.47 -3.65 10.37
N VAL A 13 6.30 -3.16 11.30
CA VAL A 13 7.53 -2.42 10.94
C VAL A 13 8.53 -3.34 10.23
N THR A 14 8.68 -4.59 10.66
CA THR A 14 9.58 -5.56 10.00
C THR A 14 9.18 -5.78 8.54
N THR A 15 7.90 -6.02 8.27
CA THR A 15 7.39 -6.21 6.91
C THR A 15 7.58 -4.95 6.08
N SER A 16 7.27 -3.79 6.65
CA SER A 16 7.41 -2.49 5.99
C SER A 16 8.87 -2.20 5.61
N LEU A 17 9.83 -2.42 6.51
CA LEU A 17 11.26 -2.23 6.23
C LEU A 17 11.75 -3.18 5.12
N ARG A 18 11.29 -4.44 5.12
CA ARG A 18 11.65 -5.42 4.09
C ARG A 18 11.10 -5.05 2.71
N ILE A 19 9.82 -4.68 2.64
CA ILE A 19 9.21 -4.27 1.37
C ILE A 19 9.80 -2.94 0.90
N GLY A 20 10.09 -2.01 1.81
CA GLY A 20 10.82 -0.79 1.49
C GLY A 20 12.18 -1.05 0.85
N ALA A 21 12.96 -1.97 1.41
CA ALA A 21 14.21 -2.40 0.79
C ALA A 21 14.02 -3.03 -0.60
N ARG A 22 13.01 -3.90 -0.78
CA ARG A 22 12.75 -4.59 -2.06
C ARG A 22 12.10 -3.71 -3.13
N THR A 23 11.59 -2.55 -2.75
CA THR A 23 11.08 -1.51 -3.65
C THR A 23 12.10 -0.40 -3.87
N ASP A 24 13.37 -0.63 -3.51
CA ASP A 24 14.47 0.31 -3.71
C ASP A 24 14.21 1.67 -3.01
N GLY A 25 13.57 1.61 -1.83
CA GLY A 25 13.23 2.77 -0.99
C GLY A 25 11.93 3.48 -1.38
N ALA A 26 11.17 2.96 -2.34
CA ALA A 26 9.93 3.61 -2.77
C ALA A 26 8.79 3.50 -1.75
N MET A 27 8.65 2.34 -1.08
CA MET A 27 7.83 2.22 0.12
C MET A 27 8.67 2.60 1.35
N ASP A 28 8.41 3.77 1.93
CA ASP A 28 9.20 4.27 3.06
C ASP A 28 8.27 4.78 4.17
N ILE A 29 8.20 4.05 5.28
CA ILE A 29 7.38 4.39 6.46
C ILE A 29 7.93 5.55 7.28
N THR A 30 9.05 6.16 6.88
CA THR A 30 9.67 7.29 7.60
C THR A 30 9.42 8.64 6.94
N ILE A 31 8.62 8.67 5.85
CA ILE A 31 8.34 9.90 5.07
C ILE A 31 7.30 10.82 5.71
N GLY A 32 6.84 10.54 6.92
CA GLY A 32 5.89 11.39 7.66
C GLY A 32 6.24 12.89 7.64
N PRO A 33 7.51 13.32 7.78
CA PRO A 33 7.87 14.74 7.70
C PRO A 33 7.56 15.36 6.32
N LEU A 34 7.72 14.60 5.24
CA LEU A 34 7.37 15.05 3.89
C LEU A 34 5.85 15.05 3.69
N VAL A 35 5.16 14.00 4.14
CA VAL A 35 3.68 13.92 4.10
C VAL A 35 3.04 15.11 4.81
N ASN A 36 3.56 15.49 5.97
CA ASN A 36 3.12 16.67 6.72
C ASN A 36 3.45 17.98 5.98
N LEU A 37 4.66 18.11 5.43
CA LEU A 37 5.06 19.30 4.65
C LEU A 37 4.12 19.58 3.47
N TRP A 38 3.60 18.52 2.84
CA TRP A 38 2.64 18.59 1.74
C TRP A 38 1.17 18.59 2.20
N GLY A 39 0.88 18.67 3.51
CA GLY A 39 -0.48 18.79 4.03
C GLY A 39 -1.37 17.57 3.85
N PHE A 40 -0.78 16.39 3.66
CA PHE A 40 -1.50 15.11 3.60
C PHE A 40 -1.57 14.41 4.96
N GLY A 41 -0.77 14.88 5.94
CA GLY A 41 -0.80 14.41 7.31
C GLY A 41 -1.77 15.21 8.21
N PRO A 42 -1.71 15.01 9.54
CA PRO A 42 -2.58 15.68 10.49
C PRO A 42 -2.24 17.17 10.72
N GLU A 43 -1.12 17.65 10.18
CA GLU A 43 -0.73 19.05 10.23
C GLU A 43 -1.56 19.92 9.27
N GLN A 44 -1.52 21.24 9.44
CA GLN A 44 -2.30 22.15 8.61
C GLN A 44 -1.86 22.08 7.14
N GLN A 45 -2.85 22.14 6.22
CA GLN A 45 -2.57 22.19 4.80
C GLN A 45 -1.72 23.43 4.45
N PRO A 46 -0.65 23.27 3.65
CA PRO A 46 0.19 24.39 3.26
C PRO A 46 -0.59 25.33 2.34
N VAL A 47 -0.36 26.62 2.51
CA VAL A 47 -1.01 27.67 1.69
C VAL A 47 -0.31 27.85 0.34
N GLN A 48 0.92 27.34 0.21
CA GLN A 48 1.77 27.46 -0.98
C GLN A 48 2.61 26.20 -1.17
N ILE A 49 3.04 25.92 -2.41
CA ILE A 49 3.97 24.82 -2.69
C ILE A 49 5.28 24.99 -1.88
N PRO A 50 5.77 23.94 -1.17
CA PRO A 50 7.03 24.00 -0.42
C PRO A 50 8.24 24.33 -1.31
N SER A 51 9.18 25.10 -0.78
CA SER A 51 10.47 25.39 -1.44
C SER A 51 11.37 24.16 -1.46
N GLN A 52 12.37 24.14 -2.35
CA GLN A 52 13.32 23.02 -2.41
C GLN A 52 14.12 22.89 -1.10
N GLU A 53 14.48 24.00 -0.46
CA GLU A 53 15.17 24.02 0.83
C GLU A 53 14.32 23.39 1.94
N GLN A 54 13.00 23.64 1.94
CA GLN A 54 12.08 23.02 2.89
C GLN A 54 11.96 21.51 2.65
N ILE A 55 11.88 21.08 1.38
CA ILE A 55 11.85 19.67 1.00
C ILE A 55 13.13 18.97 1.45
N ASP A 56 14.30 19.53 1.16
CA ASP A 56 15.59 18.94 1.52
C ASP A 56 15.77 18.86 3.04
N ALA A 57 15.31 19.87 3.78
CA ALA A 57 15.32 19.86 5.25
C ALA A 57 14.44 18.74 5.83
N MET A 58 13.29 18.44 5.21
CA MET A 58 12.44 17.32 5.64
C MET A 58 13.01 15.98 5.21
N LYS A 59 13.55 15.85 4.00
CA LYS A 59 14.22 14.62 3.53
C LYS A 59 15.37 14.20 4.45
N ALA A 60 16.13 15.15 4.99
CA ALA A 60 17.19 14.88 5.96
C ALA A 60 16.69 14.23 7.27
N LYS A 61 15.37 14.23 7.52
CA LYS A 61 14.71 13.57 8.65
C LYS A 61 14.08 12.23 8.32
N THR A 62 14.34 11.70 7.12
CA THR A 62 13.76 10.45 6.60
C THR A 62 14.86 9.43 6.27
N GLY A 63 14.48 8.16 6.23
CA GLY A 63 15.29 7.06 5.72
C GLY A 63 15.07 5.77 6.51
N LEU A 64 14.75 4.69 5.80
CA LEU A 64 14.54 3.35 6.38
C LEU A 64 15.73 2.86 7.21
N GLN A 65 16.96 3.24 6.84
CA GLN A 65 18.18 2.86 7.57
C GLN A 65 18.21 3.37 9.03
N HIS A 66 17.41 4.40 9.34
CA HIS A 66 17.35 5.01 10.66
C HIS A 66 16.43 4.27 11.65
N LEU A 67 15.77 3.18 11.22
CA LEU A 67 14.84 2.41 12.03
C LEU A 67 15.22 0.93 12.06
N THR A 68 15.18 0.34 13.26
CA THR A 68 15.49 -1.09 13.47
C THR A 68 14.46 -1.72 14.39
N VAL A 69 14.12 -2.99 14.11
CA VAL A 69 13.29 -3.83 14.97
C VAL A 69 14.19 -4.80 15.72
N ILE A 70 13.99 -4.92 17.03
CA ILE A 70 14.72 -5.87 17.89
C ILE A 70 13.70 -6.84 18.48
N ASN A 71 13.84 -8.11 18.11
CA ASN A 71 12.96 -9.16 18.61
C ASN A 71 13.65 -10.02 19.69
N GLN A 72 12.97 -10.21 20.81
CA GLN A 72 13.38 -11.11 21.90
C GLN A 72 12.24 -12.06 22.27
N SER A 73 12.50 -13.07 23.09
CA SER A 73 11.52 -14.14 23.38
C SER A 73 10.21 -13.64 24.01
N HIS A 74 10.23 -12.54 24.76
CA HIS A 74 9.06 -12.02 25.49
C HIS A 74 8.87 -10.50 25.35
N GLN A 75 9.73 -9.83 24.59
CA GLN A 75 9.74 -8.37 24.47
C GLN A 75 10.22 -7.96 23.08
N GLN A 76 9.52 -7.01 22.47
CA GLN A 76 9.89 -6.47 21.17
C GLN A 76 10.17 -4.98 21.29
N TYR A 77 11.06 -4.46 20.46
CA TYR A 77 11.45 -3.06 20.50
C TYR A 77 11.60 -2.47 19.10
N LEU A 78 11.33 -1.17 19.00
CA LEU A 78 11.81 -0.34 17.90
C LEU A 78 12.99 0.51 18.39
N GLN A 79 13.96 0.76 17.52
CA GLN A 79 15.06 1.66 17.82
C GLN A 79 15.29 2.58 16.63
N LYS A 80 15.38 3.88 16.91
CA LYS A 80 15.82 4.90 15.95
C LYS A 80 17.16 5.51 16.35
N ASP A 81 17.99 5.81 15.37
CA ASP A 81 19.27 6.52 15.55
C ASP A 81 19.17 8.03 15.23
N LEU A 82 18.09 8.44 14.58
CA LEU A 82 17.75 9.83 14.30
C LEU A 82 16.61 10.31 15.23
N PRO A 83 16.85 11.24 16.17
CA PRO A 83 15.85 11.63 17.19
C PRO A 83 14.53 12.15 16.61
N ASP A 84 14.60 12.90 15.52
CA ASP A 84 13.44 13.52 14.86
C ASP A 84 12.78 12.59 13.81
N LEU A 85 13.23 11.33 13.69
CA LEU A 85 12.58 10.36 12.79
C LEU A 85 11.12 10.19 13.20
N TYR A 86 10.25 10.35 12.21
CA TYR A 86 8.81 10.18 12.32
C TYR A 86 8.39 8.97 11.51
N VAL A 87 7.70 8.01 12.14
CA VAL A 87 7.21 6.81 11.48
C VAL A 87 5.72 6.98 11.21
N ASP A 88 5.33 6.83 9.94
CA ASP A 88 3.97 6.83 9.45
C ASP A 88 3.63 5.44 8.88
N LEU A 89 2.59 4.82 9.44
CA LEU A 89 2.13 3.48 9.06
C LEU A 89 0.78 3.52 8.31
N SER A 90 0.36 4.69 7.82
CA SER A 90 -0.90 4.88 7.11
C SER A 90 -1.07 3.95 5.90
N THR A 91 0.03 3.63 5.21
CA THR A 91 0.03 2.80 3.98
C THR A 91 0.13 1.28 4.25
N VAL A 92 0.14 0.87 5.52
CA VAL A 92 0.18 -0.55 5.93
C VAL A 92 -0.85 -0.90 7.01
N GLY A 93 -1.46 0.11 7.63
CA GLY A 93 -2.36 -0.06 8.77
C GLY A 93 -3.65 -0.78 8.41
N GLU A 94 -4.23 -0.47 7.24
CA GLU A 94 -5.45 -1.11 6.74
C GLU A 94 -5.20 -2.59 6.45
N GLY A 95 -4.09 -2.91 5.79
CA GLY A 95 -3.65 -4.29 5.55
C GLY A 95 -3.52 -5.10 6.83
N TYR A 96 -2.80 -4.59 7.83
CA TYR A 96 -2.70 -5.26 9.14
C TYR A 96 -4.06 -5.44 9.81
N ALA A 97 -4.92 -4.42 9.78
CA ALA A 97 -6.25 -4.47 10.38
C ALA A 97 -7.13 -5.54 9.73
N ALA A 98 -7.08 -5.68 8.40
CA ALA A 98 -7.79 -6.73 7.68
C ALA A 98 -7.29 -8.13 8.07
N ASP A 99 -5.98 -8.34 8.17
CA ASP A 99 -5.42 -9.63 8.61
C ASP A 99 -5.75 -9.95 10.07
N HIS A 100 -5.73 -8.94 10.94
CA HIS A 100 -6.10 -9.11 12.35
C HIS A 100 -7.60 -9.40 12.51
N LEU A 101 -8.45 -8.80 11.67
CA LEU A 101 -9.88 -9.08 11.63
C LEU A 101 -10.16 -10.49 11.10
N ALA A 102 -9.40 -10.98 10.11
CA ALA A 102 -9.48 -12.38 9.67
C ALA A 102 -9.12 -13.36 10.80
N ARG A 103 -8.08 -13.06 11.60
CA ARG A 103 -7.76 -13.85 12.80
C ARG A 103 -8.87 -13.84 13.84
N LEU A 104 -9.55 -12.71 14.03
CA LEU A 104 -10.70 -12.62 14.94
C LEU A 104 -11.84 -13.54 14.46
N MET A 105 -12.13 -13.60 13.16
CA MET A 105 -13.16 -14.51 12.62
C MET A 105 -12.86 -15.96 13.01
N GLU A 106 -11.61 -16.41 12.87
CA GLU A 106 -11.19 -17.77 13.24
C GLU A 106 -11.33 -18.04 14.75
N GLN A 107 -10.97 -17.05 15.59
CA GLN A 107 -11.11 -17.15 17.04
C GLN A 107 -12.58 -17.29 17.49
N GLU A 108 -13.49 -16.67 16.74
CA GLU A 108 -14.95 -16.78 16.94
C GLU A 108 -15.55 -18.04 16.29
N GLY A 109 -14.72 -18.94 15.74
CA GLY A 109 -15.17 -20.18 15.09
C GLY A 109 -15.79 -19.99 13.70
N ILE A 110 -15.59 -18.83 13.08
CA ILE A 110 -16.08 -18.51 11.73
C ILE A 110 -14.99 -18.87 10.71
N SER A 111 -15.15 -20.00 10.03
CA SER A 111 -14.18 -20.53 9.06
C SER A 111 -14.41 -20.09 7.61
N ARG A 112 -15.46 -19.29 7.35
CA ARG A 112 -15.79 -18.75 6.03
C ARG A 112 -16.12 -17.27 6.15
N TYR A 113 -15.28 -16.41 5.58
CA TYR A 113 -15.43 -14.97 5.69
C TYR A 113 -14.79 -14.23 4.50
N LEU A 114 -15.25 -13.01 4.31
CA LEU A 114 -14.57 -11.95 3.58
C LEU A 114 -14.56 -10.75 4.52
N VAL A 115 -13.36 -10.27 4.86
CA VAL A 115 -13.17 -9.09 5.73
C VAL A 115 -12.54 -7.96 4.93
N SER A 116 -12.84 -6.72 5.30
CA SER A 116 -12.32 -5.54 4.63
C SER A 116 -12.14 -4.40 5.63
N VAL A 117 -11.02 -3.69 5.49
CA VAL A 117 -10.74 -2.43 6.17
C VAL A 117 -10.17 -1.49 5.10
N GLY A 118 -10.90 -0.42 4.78
CA GLY A 118 -10.50 0.52 3.72
C GLY A 118 -10.31 -0.17 2.36
N GLY A 119 -9.13 -0.02 1.77
CA GLY A 119 -8.76 -0.64 0.49
C GLY A 119 -8.28 -2.10 0.60
N ALA A 120 -8.01 -2.57 1.83
CA ALA A 120 -7.44 -3.89 2.09
C ALA A 120 -8.52 -4.92 2.44
N LEU A 121 -8.38 -6.14 1.91
CA LEU A 121 -9.29 -7.26 2.12
C LEU A 121 -8.52 -8.56 2.37
N ASN A 122 -9.14 -9.48 3.11
CA ASN A 122 -8.68 -10.86 3.31
C ASN A 122 -9.90 -11.79 3.28
N SER A 123 -9.77 -13.01 2.74
CA SER A 123 -10.89 -13.95 2.70
C SER A 123 -10.48 -15.39 2.98
N ARG A 124 -11.44 -16.18 3.48
CA ARG A 124 -11.31 -17.63 3.60
C ARG A 124 -12.62 -18.34 3.29
N GLY A 125 -12.51 -19.51 2.67
CA GLY A 125 -13.63 -20.39 2.38
C GLY A 125 -14.56 -19.87 1.27
N MET A 126 -15.79 -20.35 1.29
CA MET A 126 -16.82 -20.04 0.29
C MET A 126 -17.94 -19.18 0.90
N ASN A 127 -18.64 -18.42 0.06
CA ASN A 127 -19.82 -17.66 0.42
C ASN A 127 -21.04 -18.58 0.72
N GLY A 128 -22.18 -17.97 1.08
CA GLY A 128 -23.42 -18.70 1.41
C GLY A 128 -24.00 -19.56 0.28
N ALA A 129 -23.59 -19.34 -0.97
CA ALA A 129 -23.96 -20.14 -2.14
C ALA A 129 -22.92 -21.23 -2.49
N GLY A 130 -21.88 -21.43 -1.65
CA GLY A 130 -20.82 -22.41 -1.91
C GLY A 130 -19.84 -21.99 -3.02
N GLN A 131 -19.81 -20.70 -3.38
CA GLN A 131 -18.91 -20.15 -4.39
C GLN A 131 -17.78 -19.33 -3.74
N PRO A 132 -16.63 -19.12 -4.41
CA PRO A 132 -15.60 -18.22 -3.92
C PRO A 132 -16.17 -16.82 -3.65
N TRP A 133 -15.60 -16.14 -2.65
CA TRP A 133 -15.88 -14.72 -2.44
C TRP A 133 -15.41 -13.92 -3.66
N ARG A 134 -16.33 -13.20 -4.30
CA ARG A 134 -16.03 -12.44 -5.52
C ARG A 134 -15.48 -11.07 -5.14
N VAL A 135 -14.19 -10.86 -5.36
CA VAL A 135 -13.57 -9.54 -5.19
C VAL A 135 -13.37 -8.89 -6.56
N ALA A 136 -14.04 -7.78 -6.80
CA ALA A 136 -14.05 -7.09 -8.09
C ALA A 136 -13.01 -5.95 -8.12
N ILE A 137 -12.18 -5.93 -9.17
CA ILE A 137 -11.31 -4.80 -9.48
C ILE A 137 -12.08 -3.85 -10.40
N GLN A 138 -12.21 -2.59 -9.98
CA GLN A 138 -12.97 -1.57 -10.71
C GLN A 138 -12.12 -0.95 -11.82
N LYS A 139 -12.76 -0.60 -12.95
CA LYS A 139 -12.16 0.30 -13.93
C LYS A 139 -12.21 1.74 -13.39
N PRO A 140 -11.14 2.52 -13.54
CA PRO A 140 -11.14 3.95 -13.21
C PRO A 140 -11.88 4.70 -14.31
N THR A 141 -13.22 4.63 -14.28
CA THR A 141 -14.09 5.40 -15.16
C THR A 141 -15.14 6.12 -14.33
N ASP A 142 -15.60 7.27 -14.81
CA ASP A 142 -16.67 8.06 -14.17
C ASP A 142 -18.03 7.33 -14.13
N LYS A 143 -18.12 6.15 -14.75
CA LYS A 143 -19.27 5.25 -14.69
C LYS A 143 -19.06 4.25 -13.55
N GLU A 144 -19.87 4.38 -12.50
CA GLU A 144 -19.73 3.69 -11.20
C GLU A 144 -19.70 2.15 -11.23
N ASN A 145 -19.99 1.48 -12.35
CA ASN A 145 -20.25 0.04 -12.39
C ASN A 145 -19.39 -0.79 -13.37
N ALA A 146 -18.24 -0.26 -13.82
CA ALA A 146 -17.42 -1.01 -14.77
C ALA A 146 -16.42 -1.94 -14.06
N VAL A 147 -16.76 -3.23 -13.93
CA VAL A 147 -15.85 -4.27 -13.41
C VAL A 147 -14.80 -4.62 -14.46
N GLN A 148 -13.54 -4.73 -14.04
CA GLN A 148 -12.42 -5.08 -14.92
C GLN A 148 -11.97 -6.52 -14.79
N ALA A 149 -11.97 -7.05 -13.56
CA ALA A 149 -11.64 -8.43 -13.24
C ALA A 149 -12.33 -8.84 -11.94
N VAL A 150 -12.56 -10.13 -11.77
CA VAL A 150 -13.02 -10.71 -10.50
C VAL A 150 -12.03 -11.79 -10.09
N VAL A 151 -11.60 -11.74 -8.84
CA VAL A 151 -10.61 -12.66 -8.27
C VAL A 151 -11.16 -13.41 -7.06
N ASP A 152 -10.60 -14.61 -6.84
CA ASP A 152 -10.71 -15.39 -5.62
C ASP A 152 -9.42 -15.19 -4.83
N ILE A 153 -9.50 -14.62 -3.63
CA ILE A 153 -8.35 -14.35 -2.75
C ILE A 153 -8.33 -15.29 -1.54
N ASN A 154 -8.99 -16.45 -1.61
CA ASN A 154 -9.06 -17.38 -0.50
C ASN A 154 -7.66 -17.71 0.09
N GLY A 155 -7.48 -17.43 1.37
CA GLY A 155 -6.22 -17.59 2.11
C GLY A 155 -5.16 -16.50 1.86
N HIS A 156 -5.52 -15.42 1.17
CA HIS A 156 -4.61 -14.33 0.78
C HIS A 156 -5.22 -12.97 1.12
N GLY A 157 -4.36 -11.95 1.13
CA GLY A 157 -4.78 -10.55 1.18
C GLY A 157 -4.74 -9.89 -0.19
N ILE A 158 -5.56 -8.86 -0.38
CA ILE A 158 -5.52 -7.95 -1.53
C ILE A 158 -5.63 -6.51 -1.03
N SER A 159 -4.86 -5.60 -1.62
CA SER A 159 -5.02 -4.16 -1.41
C SER A 159 -4.90 -3.42 -2.73
N THR A 160 -5.43 -2.19 -2.77
CA THR A 160 -5.37 -1.33 -3.96
C THR A 160 -5.01 0.09 -3.60
N SER A 161 -3.82 0.52 -4.03
CA SER A 161 -3.44 1.93 -4.06
C SER A 161 -3.97 2.56 -5.34
N GLY A 162 -4.66 3.69 -5.21
CA GLY A 162 -5.25 4.41 -6.33
C GLY A 162 -5.08 5.91 -6.18
N SER A 163 -4.61 6.56 -7.24
CA SER A 163 -4.58 8.02 -7.27
C SER A 163 -5.93 8.59 -7.72
N TYR A 164 -6.72 7.87 -8.53
CA TYR A 164 -7.88 8.41 -9.27
C TYR A 164 -8.94 9.19 -8.46
N ARG A 165 -9.17 8.86 -7.17
CA ARG A 165 -10.19 9.53 -6.33
C ARG A 165 -9.66 10.65 -5.44
N ASN A 166 -8.38 10.61 -5.07
CA ASN A 166 -7.82 11.47 -4.02
C ASN A 166 -6.71 12.35 -4.57
N TYR A 167 -7.11 13.49 -5.14
CA TYR A 167 -6.23 14.61 -5.49
C TYR A 167 -6.80 15.90 -4.94
N TYR A 168 -5.95 16.87 -4.65
CA TYR A 168 -6.37 18.24 -4.46
C TYR A 168 -5.55 19.19 -5.34
N GLU A 169 -6.06 20.40 -5.52
CA GLU A 169 -5.45 21.43 -6.36
C GLU A 169 -4.70 22.44 -5.49
N LEU A 170 -3.41 22.66 -5.78
CA LEU A 170 -2.57 23.68 -5.14
C LEU A 170 -1.85 24.47 -6.23
N ASP A 171 -1.98 25.80 -6.20
CA ASP A 171 -1.43 26.71 -7.22
C ASP A 171 -1.78 26.29 -8.67
N GLY A 172 -3.01 25.79 -8.88
CA GLY A 172 -3.48 25.35 -10.20
C GLY A 172 -2.95 23.98 -10.66
N LYS A 173 -2.26 23.23 -9.79
CA LYS A 173 -1.73 21.90 -10.07
C LYS A 173 -2.48 20.84 -9.28
N ARG A 174 -2.92 19.77 -9.96
CA ARG A 174 -3.50 18.58 -9.34
C ARG A 174 -2.38 17.73 -8.73
N LEU A 175 -2.37 17.56 -7.40
CA LEU A 175 -1.33 16.84 -6.68
C LEU A 175 -1.84 15.49 -6.16
N SER A 176 -1.05 14.44 -6.38
CA SER A 176 -1.26 13.13 -5.74
C SER A 176 -0.92 13.23 -4.25
N HIS A 177 -1.62 12.46 -3.42
CA HIS A 177 -1.29 12.30 -2.01
C HIS A 177 -0.11 11.37 -1.75
N VAL A 178 0.32 10.63 -2.78
CA VAL A 178 1.48 9.74 -2.70
C VAL A 178 2.75 10.54 -3.00
N ILE A 179 3.67 10.59 -2.04
CA ILE A 179 4.95 11.30 -2.13
C ILE A 179 6.05 10.30 -2.50
N ASP A 180 6.89 10.67 -3.49
CA ASP A 180 8.11 9.94 -3.79
C ASP A 180 9.20 10.30 -2.76
N PRO A 181 9.69 9.34 -1.95
CA PRO A 181 10.71 9.58 -0.92
C PRO A 181 12.03 10.15 -1.49
N GLN A 182 12.39 9.80 -2.71
CA GLN A 182 13.65 10.22 -3.34
C GLN A 182 13.60 11.68 -3.78
N THR A 183 12.46 12.14 -4.30
CA THR A 183 12.30 13.53 -4.74
C THR A 183 11.77 14.43 -3.62
N GLY A 184 11.04 13.86 -2.66
CA GLY A 184 10.29 14.57 -1.64
C GLY A 184 9.07 15.31 -2.20
N ARG A 185 8.54 14.88 -3.35
CA ARG A 185 7.43 15.52 -4.07
C ARG A 185 6.31 14.52 -4.39
N PRO A 186 5.07 14.97 -4.61
CA PRO A 186 4.01 14.14 -5.18
C PRO A 186 4.44 13.45 -6.48
N ILE A 187 3.99 12.22 -6.67
CA ILE A 187 4.22 11.47 -7.93
C ILE A 187 3.50 12.12 -9.12
N GLU A 188 4.12 12.08 -10.30
CA GLU A 188 3.62 12.73 -11.53
C GLU A 188 3.42 11.76 -12.73
N HIS A 189 3.71 10.47 -12.56
CA HIS A 189 3.57 9.49 -13.63
C HIS A 189 2.10 9.12 -13.90
N ASN A 190 1.86 8.40 -15.00
CA ASN A 190 0.53 8.04 -15.47
C ASN A 190 -0.06 6.73 -14.89
N LEU A 191 0.56 6.12 -13.88
CA LEU A 191 -0.02 4.99 -13.13
C LEU A 191 -1.19 5.48 -12.26
N VAL A 192 -2.36 4.91 -12.47
CA VAL A 192 -3.64 5.34 -11.89
C VAL A 192 -4.01 4.50 -10.68
N SER A 193 -3.78 3.19 -10.78
CA SER A 193 -4.01 2.26 -9.68
C SER A 193 -3.06 1.06 -9.77
N VAL A 194 -2.76 0.52 -8.60
CA VAL A 194 -2.04 -0.74 -8.42
C VAL A 194 -2.84 -1.58 -7.43
N THR A 195 -3.24 -2.77 -7.84
CA THR A 195 -3.85 -3.78 -6.97
C THR A 195 -2.87 -4.93 -6.81
N VAL A 196 -2.60 -5.33 -5.57
CA VAL A 196 -1.65 -6.40 -5.25
C VAL A 196 -2.39 -7.49 -4.48
N ILE A 197 -2.15 -8.75 -4.86
CA ILE A 197 -2.52 -9.93 -4.06
C ILE A 197 -1.23 -10.48 -3.46
N ALA A 198 -1.23 -10.74 -2.15
CA ALA A 198 -0.07 -11.22 -1.41
C ALA A 198 -0.49 -12.23 -0.32
N PRO A 199 0.44 -12.95 0.32
CA PRO A 199 0.11 -13.91 1.38
C PRO A 199 -0.68 -13.27 2.53
N THR A 200 -0.41 -12.00 2.84
CA THR A 200 -1.12 -11.20 3.85
C THR A 200 -1.63 -9.90 3.24
N ALA A 201 -2.69 -9.32 3.81
CA ALA A 201 -3.19 -8.01 3.39
C ALA A 201 -2.18 -6.91 3.75
N LEU A 202 -1.45 -7.05 4.86
CA LEU A 202 -0.32 -6.19 5.22
C LEU A 202 0.75 -6.12 4.12
N GLU A 203 1.15 -7.26 3.56
CA GLU A 203 2.11 -7.27 2.44
C GLU A 203 1.51 -6.61 1.19
N ALA A 204 0.24 -6.89 0.87
CA ALA A 204 -0.41 -6.30 -0.29
C ALA A 204 -0.46 -4.76 -0.20
N ASP A 205 -0.76 -4.21 0.98
CA ASP A 205 -0.83 -2.77 1.26
C ASP A 205 0.55 -2.10 1.18
N ALA A 206 1.59 -2.73 1.73
CA ALA A 206 2.95 -2.21 1.57
C ALA A 206 3.42 -2.24 0.10
N TRP A 207 3.11 -3.31 -0.64
CA TRP A 207 3.51 -3.42 -2.04
C TRP A 207 2.77 -2.44 -2.94
N ASP A 208 1.46 -2.25 -2.75
CA ASP A 208 0.69 -1.39 -3.64
C ASP A 208 1.19 0.06 -3.64
N THR A 209 1.63 0.56 -2.49
CA THR A 209 2.14 1.91 -2.31
C THR A 209 3.54 2.02 -2.89
N GLY A 210 4.44 1.08 -2.60
CA GLY A 210 5.79 1.09 -3.18
C GLY A 210 5.76 1.00 -4.70
N LEU A 211 4.91 0.15 -5.27
CA LEU A 211 4.73 0.03 -6.72
C LEU A 211 4.03 1.26 -7.31
N MET A 212 3.10 1.88 -6.57
CA MET A 212 2.51 3.16 -6.97
C MET A 212 3.60 4.23 -7.07
N VAL A 213 4.48 4.38 -6.07
CA VAL A 213 5.58 5.36 -6.07
C VAL A 213 6.56 5.15 -7.23
N LEU A 214 6.91 3.90 -7.53
CA LEU A 214 7.88 3.57 -8.58
C LEU A 214 7.42 3.96 -9.99
N GLY A 215 6.11 4.06 -10.22
CA GLY A 215 5.54 4.23 -11.54
C GLY A 215 5.62 2.96 -12.40
N PRO A 216 4.99 2.97 -13.59
CA PRO A 216 4.58 1.74 -14.28
C PRO A 216 5.76 0.88 -14.76
N GLU A 217 6.85 1.48 -15.22
CA GLU A 217 7.97 0.71 -15.79
C GLU A 217 8.82 0.06 -14.68
N LYS A 218 9.29 0.84 -13.71
CA LYS A 218 10.06 0.32 -12.56
C LYS A 218 9.22 -0.66 -11.73
N ALA A 219 7.93 -0.39 -11.55
CA ALA A 219 7.04 -1.31 -10.84
C ALA A 219 6.94 -2.67 -11.57
N LYS A 220 6.83 -2.71 -12.90
CA LYS A 220 6.84 -3.98 -13.66
C LYS A 220 8.17 -4.74 -13.51
N GLU A 221 9.30 -4.05 -13.40
CA GLU A 221 10.60 -4.67 -13.15
C GLU A 221 10.65 -5.34 -11.78
N VAL A 222 10.23 -4.63 -10.72
CA VAL A 222 10.12 -5.19 -9.36
C VAL A 222 9.16 -6.36 -9.32
N VAL A 223 7.98 -6.24 -9.94
CA VAL A 223 6.98 -7.32 -10.00
C VAL A 223 7.54 -8.57 -10.66
N ARG A 224 8.33 -8.43 -11.74
CA ARG A 224 8.97 -9.57 -12.41
C ARG A 224 10.08 -10.18 -11.56
N ARG A 225 10.89 -9.35 -10.90
CA ARG A 225 12.00 -9.76 -10.02
C ARG A 225 11.51 -10.55 -8.81
N GLU A 226 10.47 -10.05 -8.16
CA GLU A 226 9.93 -10.60 -6.91
C GLU A 226 8.81 -11.63 -7.14
N GLY A 227 8.31 -11.76 -8.38
CA GLY A 227 7.25 -12.72 -8.73
C GLY A 227 5.88 -12.36 -8.14
N LEU A 228 5.53 -11.07 -8.10
CA LEU A 228 4.32 -10.58 -7.41
C LEU A 228 3.05 -10.77 -8.26
N ALA A 229 1.91 -10.98 -7.60
CA ALA A 229 0.58 -10.97 -8.22
C ALA A 229 0.03 -9.53 -8.23
N VAL A 230 0.18 -8.84 -9.37
CA VAL A 230 -0.15 -7.41 -9.48
C VAL A 230 -1.00 -7.11 -10.70
N TYR A 231 -1.94 -6.20 -10.52
CA TYR A 231 -2.77 -5.59 -11.54
C TYR A 231 -2.57 -4.08 -11.53
N MET A 232 -2.22 -3.49 -12.68
CA MET A 232 -1.95 -2.06 -12.82
C MET A 232 -2.86 -1.44 -13.87
N ILE A 233 -3.25 -0.19 -13.64
CA ILE A 233 -3.97 0.61 -14.63
C ILE A 233 -3.21 1.90 -14.88
N THR A 234 -2.90 2.19 -16.15
CA THR A 234 -2.25 3.44 -16.59
C THR A 234 -3.22 4.29 -17.39
N LYS A 235 -3.03 5.61 -17.37
CA LYS A 235 -3.72 6.56 -18.25
C LYS A 235 -2.84 6.88 -19.46
N GLU A 236 -3.36 6.66 -20.66
CA GLU A 236 -2.67 6.91 -21.93
C GLU A 236 -3.59 7.73 -22.85
N GLY A 237 -3.35 9.04 -22.89
CA GLY A 237 -4.28 10.00 -23.50
C GLY A 237 -5.62 9.98 -22.76
N ASP A 238 -6.71 9.78 -23.50
CA ASP A 238 -8.06 9.66 -22.96
C ASP A 238 -8.43 8.22 -22.54
N ASN A 239 -7.52 7.26 -22.72
CA ASN A 239 -7.78 5.86 -22.47
C ASN A 239 -7.10 5.36 -21.21
N PHE A 240 -7.68 4.31 -20.60
CA PHE A 240 -7.03 3.54 -19.55
C PHE A 240 -6.56 2.20 -20.11
N LYS A 241 -5.31 1.83 -19.82
CA LYS A 241 -4.75 0.51 -20.16
C LYS A 241 -4.48 -0.28 -18.90
N ALA A 242 -4.84 -1.55 -18.95
CA ALA A 242 -4.53 -2.48 -17.88
C ALA A 242 -3.36 -3.40 -18.22
N TRP A 243 -2.59 -3.71 -17.20
CA TRP A 243 -1.55 -4.72 -17.23
C TRP A 243 -1.70 -5.61 -16.00
N MET A 244 -1.44 -6.91 -16.15
CA MET A 244 -1.43 -7.85 -15.02
C MET A 244 -0.24 -8.78 -15.13
N SER A 245 0.36 -9.12 -13.99
CA SER A 245 1.43 -10.11 -13.95
C SER A 245 0.91 -11.54 -14.21
N PRO A 246 1.76 -12.49 -14.63
CA PRO A 246 1.37 -13.89 -14.75
C PRO A 246 0.79 -14.46 -13.45
N GLN A 247 1.36 -14.09 -12.30
CA GLN A 247 0.92 -14.54 -10.98
C GLN A 247 -0.46 -13.99 -10.63
N PHE A 248 -0.82 -12.78 -11.08
CA PHE A 248 -2.17 -12.27 -10.89
C PHE A 248 -3.23 -13.12 -11.59
N LYS A 249 -2.91 -13.66 -12.77
CA LYS A 249 -3.85 -14.46 -13.57
C LYS A 249 -4.33 -15.73 -12.87
N SER A 250 -3.54 -16.31 -11.97
CA SER A 250 -3.93 -17.53 -11.24
C SER A 250 -5.06 -17.30 -10.23
N PHE A 251 -5.33 -16.03 -9.87
CA PHE A 251 -6.41 -15.66 -8.95
C PHE A 251 -7.71 -15.30 -9.69
N LEU A 252 -7.70 -15.21 -11.03
CA LEU A 252 -8.89 -14.86 -11.79
C LEU A 252 -9.94 -15.97 -11.70
N ILE A 253 -11.17 -15.60 -11.35
CA ILE A 253 -12.32 -16.50 -11.47
C ILE A 253 -12.74 -16.49 -12.94
N SER A 254 -12.58 -17.63 -13.62
CA SER A 254 -13.12 -17.78 -14.97
C SER A 254 -14.65 -17.77 -14.94
N GLU A 255 -15.30 -16.98 -15.79
CA GLU A 255 -16.77 -16.99 -15.99
C GLU A 255 -17.32 -18.31 -16.59
N LYS A 256 -16.52 -19.38 -16.63
CA LYS A 256 -17.05 -20.69 -17.03
C LYS A 256 -17.82 -21.30 -15.86
N ASN A 257 -19.11 -21.00 -15.83
CA ASN A 257 -20.18 -21.97 -15.62
C ASN A 257 -21.40 -21.54 -16.44
#